data_AF-A0A439DTR2-F1
#
_entry.id   AF-A0A439DTR2-F1
#
_cell.length_a   1.000
_cell.length_b   1.000
_cell.length_c   1.000
_cell.angle_alpha   90.00
_cell.angle_beta   90.00
_cell.angle_gamma   90.00
#
_symmetry.space_group_name_H-M   'P 1'
#
loop_
_entity.id
_entity.type
_entity.pdbx_description
1 polymer ?
#
loop_
_entity_poly.entity_id
_entity_poly.type
_entity_poly.pdbx_seq_one_letter_code
_entity_poly.pdbx_strand_id
1 'polypeptide(L)'
;MSATATTVSLEDHHEESRLAQRRADKWMIVGAALMGMWAPGIIGFPIFMRGVWLQRQAARAGLSVRPMIVTLIGYLVLIDGFLNSLGWALDLIGNHTLINRVLMIGWGHMFDAAYFWHYNEPWVGGSAVPGEKAYVAGLILTVFAMRCAAAIGFLQMKRWGHQWMIITCWMGVVIWCAYVFNMTMYADVRYAGVLFPVIGWWIYDIFYITPFLAIPYLHTVNREIFSD
;
A
#
# COMPACT_ATOMS: atom_id res chain seq x y z
N MET A 1 41.43 6.62 -39.89
CA MET A 1 40.34 7.35 -39.20
C MET A 1 40.06 6.61 -37.91
N SER A 2 40.63 7.07 -36.80
CA SER A 2 40.41 6.48 -35.48
C SER A 2 39.06 6.97 -34.97
N ALA A 3 38.12 6.05 -34.72
CA ALA A 3 36.86 6.39 -34.07
C ALA A 3 37.19 6.98 -32.69
N THR A 4 36.88 8.26 -32.49
CA THR A 4 36.83 8.87 -31.16
C THR A 4 35.74 8.12 -30.39
N ALA A 5 36.17 7.19 -29.54
CA ALA A 5 35.30 6.57 -28.55
C ALA A 5 34.66 7.69 -27.75
N THR A 6 33.36 7.91 -27.96
CA THR A 6 32.57 8.89 -27.22
C THR A 6 32.60 8.45 -25.75
N THR A 7 33.47 9.06 -24.96
CA THR A 7 33.53 8.84 -23.52
C THR A 7 32.23 9.39 -22.93
N VAL A 8 31.30 8.50 -22.58
CA VAL A 8 30.08 8.85 -21.85
C VAL A 8 30.49 9.56 -20.56
N SER A 9 30.02 10.79 -20.36
CA SER A 9 30.33 11.55 -19.15
C SER A 9 29.67 10.89 -17.94
N LEU A 10 30.28 11.01 -16.75
CA LEU A 10 29.66 10.58 -15.49
C LEU A 10 28.29 11.25 -15.29
N GLU A 11 28.15 12.49 -15.71
CA GLU A 11 26.89 13.24 -15.66
C GLU A 11 25.81 12.62 -16.56
N ASP A 12 26.18 12.19 -17.78
CA ASP A 12 25.28 11.53 -18.71
C ASP A 12 24.76 10.21 -18.12
N HIS A 13 25.65 9.43 -17.50
CA HIS A 13 25.29 8.17 -16.84
C HIS A 13 24.36 8.39 -15.64
N HIS A 14 24.61 9.42 -14.83
CA HIS A 14 23.76 9.78 -13.70
C HIS A 14 22.37 10.26 -14.16
N GLU A 15 22.31 11.04 -15.24
CA GLU A 15 21.05 11.49 -15.81
C GLU A 15 20.25 10.32 -16.40
N GLU A 16 20.89 9.46 -17.18
CA GLU A 16 20.26 8.26 -17.74
C GLU A 16 19.71 7.35 -16.63
N SER A 17 20.50 7.12 -15.58
CA SER A 17 20.08 6.34 -14.40
C SER A 17 18.85 6.96 -13.72
N ARG A 18 18.84 8.29 -13.55
CA ARG A 18 17.71 9.02 -12.94
C ARG A 18 16.45 8.94 -13.80
N LEU A 19 16.57 9.05 -15.13
CA LEU A 19 15.45 8.96 -16.05
C LEU A 19 14.88 7.54 -16.10
N ALA A 20 15.74 6.52 -16.13
CA ALA A 20 15.34 5.12 -16.10
C ALA A 20 14.58 4.78 -14.80
N GLN A 21 15.10 5.21 -13.65
CA GLN A 21 14.45 5.04 -12.35
C GLN A 21 13.09 5.74 -12.30
N ARG A 22 12.99 7.01 -12.72
CA ARG A 22 11.72 7.76 -12.79
C ARG A 22 10.71 7.11 -13.71
N ARG A 23 11.14 6.59 -14.86
CA ARG A 23 10.27 5.89 -15.81
C ARG A 23 9.68 4.66 -15.14
N ALA A 24 10.51 3.82 -14.52
CA ALA A 24 10.05 2.63 -13.82
C ALA A 24 9.10 2.97 -12.66
N ASP A 25 9.43 3.98 -11.85
CA ASP A 25 8.62 4.41 -10.70
C ASP A 25 7.24 4.94 -11.12
N LYS A 26 7.10 5.62 -12.27
CA LYS A 26 5.76 6.02 -12.77
C LYS A 26 4.85 4.81 -12.98
N TRP A 27 5.37 3.74 -13.57
CA TRP A 27 4.58 2.51 -13.79
C TRP A 27 4.26 1.81 -12.47
N MET A 28 5.23 1.70 -11.57
CA MET A 28 5.02 1.04 -10.28
C MET A 28 4.09 1.83 -9.35
N ILE A 29 4.19 3.17 -9.27
CA ILE A 29 3.28 3.99 -8.44
C ILE A 29 1.86 3.92 -8.97
N VAL A 30 1.66 4.06 -10.29
CA VAL A 30 0.31 3.95 -10.89
C VAL A 30 -0.26 2.54 -10.66
N GLY A 31 0.54 1.50 -10.89
CA GLY A 31 0.12 0.13 -10.63
C GLY A 31 -0.21 -0.11 -9.15
N ALA A 32 0.60 0.41 -8.23
CA ALA A 32 0.36 0.31 -6.78
C ALA A 32 -0.91 1.04 -6.34
N ALA A 33 -1.15 2.26 -6.85
CA ALA A 33 -2.37 3.00 -6.56
C ALA A 33 -3.61 2.28 -7.09
N LEU A 34 -3.55 1.73 -8.31
CA LEU A 34 -4.62 0.91 -8.86
C LEU A 34 -4.84 -0.38 -8.06
N MET A 35 -3.78 -1.05 -7.60
CA MET A 35 -3.89 -2.23 -6.72
C MET A 35 -4.47 -1.91 -5.34
N GLY A 36 -4.18 -0.74 -4.79
CA GLY A 36 -4.83 -0.25 -3.58
C GLY A 36 -6.29 0.13 -3.79
N MET A 37 -6.75 0.26 -5.04
CA MET A 37 -8.16 0.42 -5.37
C MET A 37 -8.74 -0.94 -5.74
N TRP A 38 -9.49 -1.52 -4.81
CA TRP A 38 -10.43 -2.65 -4.97
C TRP A 38 -10.63 -3.19 -6.41
N ALA A 39 -11.60 -2.68 -7.17
CA ALA A 39 -11.94 -3.20 -8.50
C ALA A 39 -10.85 -2.94 -9.58
N PRO A 40 -10.18 -1.77 -9.62
CA PRO A 40 -9.05 -1.56 -10.53
C PRO A 40 -7.82 -2.44 -10.26
N GLY A 41 -7.73 -3.14 -9.13
CA GLY A 41 -6.51 -3.82 -8.72
C GLY A 41 -6.03 -4.93 -9.67
N ILE A 42 -6.95 -5.61 -10.36
CA ILE A 42 -6.63 -6.60 -11.40
C ILE A 42 -5.83 -5.96 -12.54
N ILE A 43 -6.14 -4.71 -12.89
CA ILE A 43 -5.43 -3.93 -13.93
C ILE A 43 -4.15 -3.30 -13.36
N GLY A 44 -4.14 -2.97 -12.06
CA GLY A 44 -2.97 -2.42 -11.38
C GLY A 44 -1.77 -3.34 -11.40
N PHE A 45 -1.98 -4.65 -11.19
CA PHE A 45 -0.90 -5.65 -11.16
C PHE A 45 -0.04 -5.72 -12.44
N PRO A 46 -0.59 -5.88 -13.66
CA PRO A 46 0.22 -5.88 -14.88
C PRO A 46 0.93 -4.55 -15.13
N ILE A 47 0.30 -3.41 -14.76
CA ILE A 47 0.93 -2.08 -14.86
C ILE A 47 2.14 -1.99 -13.91
N PHE A 48 2.00 -2.49 -12.69
CA PHE A 48 3.08 -2.58 -11.72
C PHE A 48 4.22 -3.46 -12.22
N MET A 49 3.90 -4.64 -12.76
CA MET A 49 4.90 -5.59 -13.26
C MET A 49 5.70 -5.05 -14.44
N ARG A 50 5.09 -4.24 -15.30
CA ARG A 50 5.81 -3.50 -16.33
C ARG A 50 6.85 -2.54 -15.74
N GLY A 51 6.55 -1.87 -14.64
CA GLY A 51 7.50 -1.01 -13.94
C GLY A 51 8.68 -1.77 -13.35
N VAL A 52 8.42 -2.92 -12.71
CA VAL A 52 9.47 -3.82 -12.20
C VAL A 52 10.36 -4.34 -13.33
N TRP A 53 9.76 -4.70 -14.47
CA TRP A 53 10.50 -5.12 -15.65
C TRP A 53 11.44 -4.02 -16.17
N LEU A 54 10.95 -2.77 -16.25
CA LEU A 54 11.77 -1.61 -16.63
C LEU A 54 12.93 -1.37 -15.65
N GLN A 55 12.69 -1.47 -14.34
CA GLN A 55 13.75 -1.34 -13.34
C GLN A 55 14.79 -2.45 -13.49
N ARG A 56 14.36 -3.70 -13.70
CA ARG A 56 15.27 -4.83 -13.91
C ARG A 56 16.09 -4.70 -15.19
N GLN A 57 15.50 -4.14 -16.24
CA GLN A 57 16.21 -3.84 -17.49
C GLN A 57 17.28 -2.77 -17.27
N ALA A 58 16.96 -1.69 -16.56
CA ALA A 58 17.92 -0.63 -16.22
C ALA A 58 19.08 -1.16 -15.34
N ALA A 59 18.77 -2.00 -14.34
CA ALA A 59 19.80 -2.65 -13.52
C ALA A 59 20.74 -3.53 -14.36
N ARG A 60 20.19 -4.31 -15.30
CA ARG A 60 20.99 -5.15 -16.23
C ARG A 60 21.84 -4.33 -17.20
N ALA A 61 21.42 -3.10 -17.51
CA ALA A 61 22.19 -2.17 -18.34
C ALA A 61 23.33 -1.47 -17.56
N GLY A 62 23.52 -1.77 -16.27
CA GLY A 62 24.57 -1.13 -15.47
C GLY A 62 24.23 0.29 -15.03
N LEU A 63 22.95 0.69 -15.10
CA LEU A 63 22.51 1.98 -14.57
C LEU A 63 22.40 1.91 -13.04
N SER A 64 22.71 3.04 -12.40
CA SER A 64 22.66 3.22 -10.94
C SER A 64 21.21 3.35 -10.46
N VAL A 65 20.51 2.22 -10.40
CA VAL A 65 19.11 2.12 -9.94
C VAL A 65 19.01 1.66 -8.49
N ARG A 66 17.85 1.93 -7.87
CA ARG A 66 17.55 1.53 -6.50
C ARG A 66 17.64 -0.01 -6.34
N PRO A 67 18.17 -0.53 -5.22
CA PRO A 67 18.18 -1.97 -4.96
C PRO A 67 16.78 -2.58 -5.01
N MET A 68 16.65 -3.78 -5.60
CA MET A 68 15.35 -4.43 -5.77
C MET A 68 14.62 -4.70 -4.46
N ILE A 69 15.34 -5.07 -3.39
CA ILE A 69 14.72 -5.32 -2.08
C ILE A 69 14.09 -4.05 -1.48
N VAL A 70 14.73 -2.88 -1.66
CA VAL A 70 14.18 -1.58 -1.27
C VAL A 70 12.91 -1.29 -2.08
N THR A 71 12.94 -1.53 -3.40
CA THR A 71 11.74 -1.41 -4.25
C THR A 71 10.62 -2.31 -3.74
N LEU A 72 10.88 -3.59 -3.48
CA LEU A 72 9.85 -4.54 -3.06
C LEU A 72 9.23 -4.16 -1.72
N ILE A 73 10.05 -3.85 -0.70
CA ILE A 73 9.55 -3.44 0.62
C ILE A 73 8.79 -2.11 0.52
N GLY A 74 9.35 -1.12 -0.17
CA GLY A 74 8.72 0.20 -0.31
C GLY A 74 7.37 0.12 -1.03
N TYR A 75 7.28 -0.64 -2.13
CA TYR A 75 6.01 -0.80 -2.84
C TYR A 75 5.02 -1.71 -2.11
N LEU A 76 5.48 -2.73 -1.37
CA LEU A 76 4.60 -3.53 -0.51
C LEU A 76 3.90 -2.65 0.53
N VAL A 77 4.67 -1.80 1.23
CA VAL A 77 4.12 -0.83 2.19
C VAL A 77 3.24 0.23 1.52
N LEU A 78 3.62 0.68 0.31
CA LEU A 78 2.82 1.66 -0.44
C LEU A 78 1.47 1.09 -0.91
N ILE A 79 1.43 -0.16 -1.38
CA ILE A 79 0.19 -0.83 -1.79
C ILE A 79 -0.73 -0.99 -0.58
N ASP A 80 -0.21 -1.43 0.56
CA ASP A 80 -0.95 -1.52 1.81
C ASP A 80 -1.48 -0.16 2.27
N GLY A 81 -0.66 0.89 2.17
CA GLY A 81 -1.07 2.27 2.43
C GLY A 81 -2.19 2.73 1.50
N PHE A 82 -2.12 2.41 0.20
CA PHE A 82 -3.18 2.76 -0.75
C PHE A 82 -4.44 1.94 -0.55
N LEU A 83 -4.35 0.65 -0.21
CA LEU A 83 -5.50 -0.19 0.10
C LEU A 83 -6.30 0.39 1.26
N ASN A 84 -5.61 0.83 2.30
CA ASN A 84 -6.24 1.40 3.48
C ASN A 84 -6.57 2.89 3.39
N SER A 85 -5.97 3.62 2.45
CA SER A 85 -6.34 5.01 2.18
C SER A 85 -7.48 5.08 1.16
N LEU A 86 -7.27 4.54 -0.03
CA LEU A 86 -8.20 4.63 -1.16
C LEU A 86 -9.35 3.64 -1.03
N GLY A 87 -9.10 2.43 -0.54
CA GLY A 87 -10.16 1.44 -0.30
C GLY A 87 -11.14 1.91 0.77
N TRP A 88 -10.64 2.30 1.95
CA TRP A 88 -11.50 2.85 3.00
C TRP A 88 -12.04 4.25 2.69
N ALA A 89 -11.45 5.03 1.77
CA ALA A 89 -12.07 6.27 1.31
C ALA A 89 -13.42 6.05 0.62
N LEU A 90 -13.65 4.86 0.03
CA LEU A 90 -14.95 4.51 -0.51
C LEU A 90 -16.02 4.38 0.59
N ASP A 91 -15.64 3.90 1.78
CA ASP A 91 -16.53 3.91 2.94
C ASP A 91 -16.65 5.30 3.57
N LEU A 92 -15.54 6.05 3.66
CA LEU A 92 -15.56 7.36 4.31
C LEU A 92 -16.37 8.40 3.51
N ILE A 93 -16.15 8.47 2.19
CA ILE A 93 -16.70 9.54 1.32
C ILE A 93 -17.60 8.95 0.23
N GLY A 94 -17.23 7.80 -0.33
CA GLY A 94 -17.95 7.18 -1.46
C GLY A 94 -19.17 6.36 -1.08
N ASN A 95 -19.63 6.39 0.17
CA ASN A 95 -20.50 5.37 0.74
C ASN A 95 -21.88 5.27 0.09
N HIS A 96 -22.42 6.38 -0.42
CA HIS A 96 -23.69 6.43 -1.14
C HIS A 96 -23.58 6.14 -2.65
N THR A 97 -22.38 5.98 -3.20
CA THR A 97 -22.22 5.68 -4.64
C THR A 97 -22.71 4.27 -4.95
N LEU A 98 -23.30 4.07 -6.15
CA LEU A 98 -23.77 2.75 -6.57
C LEU A 98 -22.64 1.72 -6.60
N ILE A 99 -21.47 2.12 -7.08
CA ILE A 99 -20.28 1.27 -7.15
C ILE A 99 -19.90 0.79 -5.74
N ASN A 100 -19.83 1.69 -4.76
CA ASN A 100 -19.47 1.30 -3.41
C ASN A 100 -20.54 0.41 -2.76
N ARG A 101 -21.83 0.74 -2.92
CA ARG A 101 -22.93 -0.07 -2.37
C ARG A 101 -22.96 -1.49 -2.95
N VAL A 102 -22.54 -1.70 -4.19
CA VAL A 102 -22.44 -3.05 -4.75
C VAL A 102 -21.17 -3.75 -4.27
N LEU A 103 -20.02 -3.07 -4.33
CA LEU A 103 -18.73 -3.68 -4.05
C LEU A 103 -18.50 -3.92 -2.55
N MET A 104 -18.72 -2.91 -1.69
CA MET A 104 -18.49 -3.02 -0.25
C MET A 104 -19.50 -3.92 0.45
N ILE A 105 -20.78 -3.83 0.08
CA ILE A 105 -21.81 -4.73 0.65
C ILE A 105 -21.57 -6.16 0.17
N GLY A 106 -21.24 -6.34 -1.12
CA GLY A 106 -20.89 -7.65 -1.67
C GLY A 106 -19.67 -8.25 -0.97
N TRP A 107 -18.62 -7.46 -0.73
CA TRP A 107 -17.47 -7.88 0.05
C TRP A 107 -17.83 -8.22 1.48
N GLY A 108 -18.60 -7.36 2.14
CA GLY A 108 -18.93 -7.55 3.53
C GLY A 108 -19.76 -8.81 3.75
N HIS A 109 -20.68 -9.10 2.83
CA HIS A 109 -21.42 -10.36 2.82
C HIS A 109 -20.53 -11.58 2.56
N MET A 110 -19.41 -11.43 1.85
CA MET A 110 -18.48 -12.53 1.61
C MET A 110 -17.50 -12.78 2.76
N PHE A 111 -16.99 -11.72 3.41
CA PHE A 111 -15.82 -11.82 4.30
C PHE A 111 -15.97 -11.15 5.68
N ASP A 112 -16.73 -10.05 5.78
CA ASP A 112 -16.81 -9.25 7.01
C ASP A 112 -18.07 -8.38 7.05
N ALA A 113 -18.99 -8.69 7.96
CA ALA A 113 -20.27 -8.02 8.05
C ALA A 113 -20.17 -6.52 8.36
N ALA A 114 -19.00 -5.98 8.71
CA ALA A 114 -18.80 -4.54 8.90
C ALA A 114 -19.34 -3.68 7.76
N TYR A 115 -19.22 -4.14 6.52
CA TYR A 115 -19.62 -3.39 5.33
C TYR A 115 -20.98 -3.84 4.76
N PHE A 116 -21.68 -4.72 5.49
CA PHE A 116 -22.98 -5.29 5.11
C PHE A 116 -24.07 -5.00 6.15
N TRP A 117 -23.76 -5.17 7.44
CA TRP A 117 -24.66 -4.97 8.56
C TRP A 117 -24.98 -3.48 8.76
N HIS A 118 -26.26 -3.13 8.60
CA HIS A 118 -26.77 -1.75 8.72
C HIS A 118 -25.98 -0.71 7.90
N TYR A 119 -25.41 -1.12 6.76
CA TYR A 119 -24.57 -0.24 5.94
C TYR A 119 -25.34 1.00 5.47
N ASN A 120 -24.76 2.19 5.66
CA ASN A 120 -25.38 3.50 5.41
C ASN A 120 -26.57 3.89 6.30
N GLU A 121 -26.90 3.14 7.35
CA GLU A 121 -27.91 3.59 8.31
C GLU A 121 -27.46 4.73 9.24
N PRO A 122 -26.18 4.81 9.67
CA PRO A 122 -25.69 5.96 10.43
C PRO A 122 -25.77 7.25 9.60
N TRP A 123 -25.96 8.39 10.27
CA TRP A 123 -26.06 9.69 9.60
C TRP A 123 -24.82 10.09 8.79
N VAL A 124 -23.63 9.57 9.13
CA VAL A 124 -22.37 9.78 8.38
C VAL A 124 -22.22 8.83 7.18
N GLY A 125 -23.10 7.84 7.04
CA GLY A 125 -23.00 6.77 6.06
C GLY A 125 -21.84 5.79 6.32
N GLY A 126 -21.77 4.74 5.51
CA GLY A 126 -20.77 3.67 5.57
C GLY A 126 -21.06 2.60 6.63
N SER A 127 -19.99 1.94 7.12
CA SER A 127 -20.10 0.89 8.13
C SER A 127 -20.79 1.36 9.41
N ALA A 128 -21.73 0.55 9.91
CA ALA A 128 -22.43 0.78 11.16
C ALA A 128 -21.88 -0.07 12.33
N VAL A 129 -20.95 -0.98 12.05
CA VAL A 129 -20.40 -1.86 13.08
C VAL A 129 -19.57 -1.05 14.09
N PRO A 130 -19.68 -1.37 15.40
CA PRO A 130 -18.97 -0.64 16.44
C PRO A 130 -17.47 -0.52 16.17
N GLY A 131 -16.97 0.72 16.17
CA GLY A 131 -15.55 1.01 16.00
C GLY A 131 -15.06 1.11 14.55
N GLU A 132 -15.65 0.38 13.58
CA GLU A 132 -15.16 0.34 12.20
C GLU A 132 -15.10 1.75 11.59
N LYS A 133 -16.20 2.50 11.68
CA LYS A 133 -16.26 3.85 11.10
C LYS A 133 -15.27 4.82 11.72
N ALA A 134 -15.06 4.72 13.05
CA ALA A 134 -14.10 5.55 13.76
C ALA A 134 -12.66 5.20 13.37
N TYR A 135 -12.36 3.91 13.17
CA TYR A 135 -11.08 3.45 12.64
C TYR A 135 -10.84 3.96 11.23
N VAL A 136 -11.82 3.80 10.33
CA VAL A 136 -11.77 4.32 8.95
C VAL A 136 -11.48 5.82 8.95
N ALA A 137 -12.27 6.62 9.68
CA ALA A 137 -12.10 8.07 9.71
C ALA A 137 -10.77 8.50 10.33
N GLY A 138 -10.39 7.91 11.47
CA GLY A 138 -9.18 8.28 12.19
C GLY A 138 -7.90 7.88 11.46
N LEU A 139 -7.84 6.64 10.95
CA LEU A 139 -6.61 6.07 10.39
C LEU A 139 -6.32 6.53 8.96
N ILE A 140 -7.34 6.81 8.14
CA ILE A 140 -7.12 7.44 6.82
C ILE A 140 -6.45 8.80 7.00
N LEU A 141 -7.00 9.63 7.89
CA LEU A 141 -6.55 11.02 8.09
C LEU A 141 -5.21 11.12 8.80
N THR A 142 -4.79 10.05 9.48
CA THR A 142 -3.53 10.02 10.23
C THR A 142 -2.55 9.04 9.61
N VAL A 143 -2.71 7.74 9.89
CA VAL A 143 -1.65 6.74 9.71
C VAL A 143 -1.42 6.37 8.25
N PHE A 144 -2.48 6.14 7.46
CA PHE A 144 -2.30 5.61 6.11
C PHE A 144 -1.78 6.65 5.13
N ALA A 145 -2.22 7.92 5.24
CA ALA A 145 -1.64 9.01 4.48
C ALA A 145 -0.14 9.20 4.81
N MET A 146 0.22 9.19 6.10
CA MET A 146 1.63 9.24 6.52
C MET A 146 2.42 8.03 6.01
N ARG A 147 1.85 6.82 6.02
CA ARG A 147 2.47 5.58 5.53
C ARG A 147 2.76 5.64 4.04
N CYS A 148 1.82 6.14 3.22
CA CYS A 148 2.04 6.39 1.80
C CYS A 148 3.18 7.39 1.57
N ALA A 149 3.19 8.51 2.30
CA ALA A 149 4.25 9.52 2.19
C ALA A 149 5.62 8.95 2.60
N ALA A 150 5.67 8.19 3.69
CA ALA A 150 6.88 7.52 4.17
C ALA A 150 7.42 6.52 3.16
N ALA A 151 6.55 5.69 2.57
CA ALA A 151 6.93 4.73 1.54
C ALA A 151 7.47 5.43 0.28
N ILE A 152 6.85 6.52 -0.16
CA ILE A 152 7.36 7.33 -1.29
C ILE A 152 8.72 7.93 -0.95
N GLY A 153 8.90 8.52 0.23
CA GLY A 153 10.20 9.04 0.68
C GLY A 153 11.27 7.96 0.75
N PHE A 154 10.92 6.78 1.24
CA PHE A 154 11.82 5.63 1.29
C PHE A 154 12.20 5.14 -0.10
N LEU A 155 11.24 5.04 -1.03
CA LEU A 155 11.50 4.72 -2.43
C LEU A 155 12.40 5.79 -3.08
N GLN A 156 12.28 7.06 -2.69
CA GLN A 156 13.19 8.12 -3.13
C GLN A 156 14.59 8.06 -2.47
N MET A 157 14.89 7.01 -1.71
CA MET A 157 16.15 6.85 -0.97
C MET A 157 16.42 8.01 -0.01
N LYS A 158 15.35 8.56 0.60
CA LYS A 158 15.44 9.62 1.61
C LYS A 158 15.48 9.06 3.02
N ARG A 159 16.35 9.64 3.84
CA ARG A 159 16.58 9.23 5.22
C ARG A 159 15.35 9.46 6.10
N TRP A 160 14.65 10.58 5.89
CA TRP A 160 13.37 10.84 6.56
C TRP A 160 12.33 9.76 6.19
N GLY A 161 12.31 9.32 4.93
CA GLY A 161 11.39 8.28 4.46
C GLY A 161 11.62 6.96 5.17
N HIS A 162 12.87 6.53 5.31
CA HIS A 162 13.23 5.34 6.10
C HIS A 162 12.76 5.43 7.55
N GLN A 163 13.01 6.56 8.24
CA GLN A 163 12.59 6.76 9.63
C GLN A 163 11.07 6.73 9.79
N TRP A 164 10.35 7.47 8.95
CA TRP A 164 8.90 7.51 9.00
C TRP A 164 8.27 6.17 8.62
N MET A 165 8.94 5.37 7.79
CA MET A 165 8.46 4.05 7.45
C MET A 165 8.61 3.08 8.63
N ILE A 166 9.65 3.19 9.45
CA ILE A 166 9.75 2.47 10.73
C ILE A 166 8.57 2.84 11.64
N ILE A 167 8.34 4.14 11.83
CA ILE A 167 7.25 4.65 12.69
C ILE A 167 5.90 4.13 12.22
N THR A 168 5.58 4.33 10.94
CA THR A 168 4.29 3.93 10.36
C THR A 168 4.12 2.41 10.30
N CYS A 169 5.19 1.62 10.25
CA CYS A 169 5.10 0.17 10.41
C CYS A 169 4.76 -0.22 11.85
N TRP A 170 5.38 0.38 12.86
CA TRP A 170 4.98 0.13 14.24
C TRP A 170 3.55 0.58 14.54
N MET A 171 3.12 1.73 13.99
CA MET A 171 1.71 2.13 14.05
C MET A 171 0.81 1.08 13.37
N GLY A 172 1.25 0.52 12.24
CA GLY A 172 0.56 -0.59 11.56
C GLY A 172 0.39 -1.83 12.45
N VAL A 173 1.41 -2.21 13.23
CA VAL A 173 1.30 -3.31 14.21
C VAL A 173 0.25 -3.00 15.28
N VAL A 174 0.24 -1.78 15.81
CA VAL A 174 -0.75 -1.35 16.81
C VAL A 174 -2.17 -1.39 16.22
N ILE A 175 -2.35 -0.85 15.01
CA ILE A 175 -3.63 -0.89 14.29
C ILE A 175 -4.07 -2.33 14.08
N TRP A 176 -3.18 -3.20 13.59
CA TRP A 176 -3.49 -4.60 13.35
C TRP A 176 -3.96 -5.29 14.63
N CYS A 177 -3.22 -5.16 15.74
CA CYS A 177 -3.66 -5.70 17.03
C CYS A 177 -5.04 -5.19 17.45
N ALA A 178 -5.27 -3.89 17.31
CA ALA A 178 -6.52 -3.27 17.71
C ALA A 178 -7.70 -3.66 16.80
N TYR A 179 -7.43 -3.89 15.51
CA TYR A 179 -8.38 -4.43 14.54
C TYR A 179 -8.74 -5.88 14.87
N VAL A 180 -7.75 -6.73 15.19
CA VAL A 180 -7.98 -8.11 15.66
C VAL A 180 -8.86 -8.13 16.93
N PHE A 181 -8.62 -7.22 17.88
CA PHE A 181 -9.50 -7.07 19.04
C PHE A 181 -10.93 -6.66 18.64
N ASN A 182 -11.09 -5.70 17.73
CA ASN A 182 -12.42 -5.29 17.25
C ASN A 182 -13.15 -6.47 16.59
N MET A 183 -12.46 -7.21 15.71
CA MET A 183 -12.99 -8.41 15.06
C MET A 183 -13.41 -9.49 16.06
N THR A 184 -12.65 -9.67 17.13
CA THR A 184 -12.89 -10.72 18.14
C THR A 184 -13.99 -10.33 19.12
N MET A 185 -14.00 -9.08 19.59
CA MET A 185 -14.99 -8.59 20.57
C MET A 185 -16.40 -8.48 19.98
N TYR A 186 -16.50 -8.19 18.68
CA TYR A 186 -17.77 -8.09 17.96
C TYR A 186 -17.99 -9.24 16.98
N ALA A 187 -17.36 -10.40 17.22
CA ALA A 187 -17.38 -11.54 16.30
C ALA A 187 -18.81 -12.02 15.95
N ASP A 188 -19.74 -11.88 16.90
CA ASP A 188 -21.16 -12.17 16.74
C ASP A 188 -21.81 -11.30 15.64
N VAL A 189 -21.39 -10.05 15.53
CA VAL A 189 -21.83 -9.14 14.46
C VAL A 189 -20.97 -9.32 13.20
N ARG A 190 -19.63 -9.34 13.34
CA ARG A 190 -18.67 -9.37 12.21
C ARG A 190 -18.80 -10.59 11.31
N TYR A 191 -19.19 -11.73 11.88
CA TYR A 191 -19.29 -13.00 11.14
C TYR A 191 -20.72 -13.47 10.91
N ALA A 192 -21.73 -12.75 11.40
CA ALA A 192 -23.13 -13.10 11.17
C ALA A 192 -23.53 -12.90 9.71
N GLY A 193 -24.07 -13.95 9.10
CA GLY A 193 -24.60 -13.90 7.73
C GLY A 193 -23.53 -13.77 6.63
N VAL A 194 -22.25 -13.99 6.97
CA VAL A 194 -21.12 -13.93 6.03
C VAL A 194 -20.86 -15.32 5.41
N LEU A 195 -20.56 -15.39 4.10
CA LEU A 195 -20.29 -16.66 3.41
C LEU A 195 -19.01 -17.36 3.90
N PHE A 196 -17.92 -16.61 4.03
CA PHE A 196 -16.62 -17.11 4.42
C PHE A 196 -16.14 -16.35 5.66
N PRO A 197 -16.60 -16.72 6.87
CA PRO A 197 -16.35 -15.94 8.08
C PRO A 197 -14.86 -15.92 8.46
N VAL A 198 -14.43 -16.71 9.46
CA VAL A 198 -13.04 -16.65 9.95
C VAL A 198 -12.00 -16.91 8.84
N ILE A 199 -12.27 -17.86 7.95
CA ILE A 199 -11.34 -18.21 6.85
C ILE A 199 -11.24 -17.05 5.86
N GLY A 200 -12.36 -16.46 5.47
CA GLY A 200 -12.37 -15.38 4.50
C GLY A 200 -11.72 -14.12 5.05
N TRP A 201 -11.95 -13.81 6.32
CA TRP A 201 -11.25 -12.74 7.02
C TRP A 201 -9.73 -12.96 7.00
N TRP A 202 -9.22 -14.14 7.38
CA TRP A 202 -7.77 -14.40 7.35
C TRP A 202 -7.14 -14.35 5.94
N ILE A 203 -7.86 -14.82 4.91
CA ILE A 203 -7.37 -14.74 3.52
C ILE A 203 -7.15 -13.28 3.10
N TYR A 204 -7.97 -12.37 3.60
CA TYR A 204 -7.84 -10.94 3.33
C TYR A 204 -6.87 -10.26 4.30
N ASP A 205 -6.95 -10.60 5.59
CA ASP A 205 -6.17 -9.95 6.64
C ASP A 205 -4.67 -10.25 6.52
N ILE A 206 -4.30 -11.32 5.81
CA ILE A 206 -2.89 -11.62 5.49
C ILE A 206 -2.20 -10.46 4.76
N PHE A 207 -2.93 -9.58 4.07
CA PHE A 207 -2.35 -8.40 3.43
C PHE A 207 -1.98 -7.29 4.42
N TYR A 208 -2.53 -7.30 5.64
CA TYR A 208 -2.18 -6.36 6.71
C TYR A 208 -0.89 -6.73 7.44
N ILE A 209 -0.26 -7.86 7.09
CA ILE A 209 1.00 -8.29 7.72
C ILE A 209 2.24 -7.54 7.22
N THR A 210 2.08 -6.57 6.33
CA THR A 210 3.20 -5.80 5.77
C THR A 210 4.15 -5.21 6.83
N PRO A 211 3.71 -4.75 8.03
CA PRO A 211 4.64 -4.34 9.06
C PRO A 211 5.58 -5.45 9.52
N PHE A 212 5.10 -6.69 9.62
CA PHE A 212 5.91 -7.84 10.08
C PHE A 212 6.98 -8.23 9.04
N LEU A 213 6.76 -7.93 7.76
CA LEU A 213 7.76 -8.12 6.71
C LEU A 213 8.72 -6.92 6.60
N ALA A 214 8.21 -5.70 6.76
CA ALA A 214 9.00 -4.48 6.61
C ALA A 214 9.91 -4.23 7.83
N ILE A 215 9.40 -4.34 9.06
CA ILE A 215 10.14 -4.00 10.29
C ILE A 215 11.51 -4.68 10.36
N PRO A 216 11.65 -6.01 10.17
CA PRO A 216 12.96 -6.66 10.21
C PRO A 216 13.93 -6.06 9.20
N TYR A 217 13.48 -5.88 7.94
CA TYR A 217 14.31 -5.28 6.91
C TYR A 217 14.75 -3.85 7.30
N LEU A 218 13.83 -3.03 7.79
CA LEU A 218 14.12 -1.63 8.12
C LEU A 218 15.09 -1.43 9.28
N HIS A 219 15.17 -2.40 10.21
CA HIS A 219 16.13 -2.36 11.30
C HIS A 219 17.49 -2.97 10.92
N THR A 220 17.58 -3.70 9.81
CA THR A 220 18.84 -4.29 9.32
C THR A 220 19.55 -3.44 8.27
N VAL A 221 18.82 -2.59 7.55
CA VAL A 221 19.41 -1.76 6.49
C VAL A 221 20.26 -0.63 7.08
N ASN A 222 21.49 -0.44 6.57
CA ASN A 222 22.32 0.69 6.98
C ASN A 222 21.65 2.00 6.54
N ARG A 223 21.38 2.90 7.49
CA ARG A 223 20.74 4.19 7.26
C ARG A 223 21.59 5.15 6.41
N GLU A 224 22.89 4.93 6.32
CA GLU A 224 23.83 5.78 5.55
C GLU A 224 23.65 5.66 4.04
N ILE A 225 23.02 4.60 3.55
CA ILE A 225 22.70 4.47 2.11
C ILE A 225 21.61 5.46 1.66
N PHE A 226 20.91 6.08 2.61
CA PHE A 226 19.86 7.05 2.35
C PHE A 226 20.43 8.48 2.41
N SER A 227 20.11 9.25 1.38
CA SER A 227 20.42 10.67 1.32
C SER A 227 19.51 11.47 2.27
N ASP A 228 20.02 12.59 2.79
CA ASP A 228 19.20 13.54 3.56
C ASP A 228 18.11 14.19 2.69
#